data_AF-A0A5N0VNE2-F1
#
_entry.id   AF-A0A5N0VNE2-F1
#
_cell.length_a   1.000
_cell.length_b   1.000
_cell.length_c   1.000
_cell.angle_alpha   90.00
_cell.angle_beta   90.00
_cell.angle_gamma   90.00
#
_symmetry.space_group_name_H-M   'P 1'
#
loop_
_entity.id
_entity.type
_entity.pdbx_description
1 polymer ?
#
loop_
_entity_poly.entity_id
_entity_poly.type
_entity_poly.pdbx_seq_one_letter_code
_entity_poly.pdbx_strand_id
1 'polypeptide(L)'
;MSEISGYDIGAGDYVSYFVNEHGEPMVFVRETGLKPAILLHADLGWEPQLVEGPPRKGTADRSLSPGVRRMMADVPVMGDVILNEAEARWLRSCLAASERW
;
A
#
# COMPACT_ATOMS: atom_id res chain seq x y z
N MET A 1 7.54 16.47 -9.00
CA MET A 1 7.07 15.49 -8.01
C MET A 1 8.09 14.38 -7.75
N SER A 2 9.15 14.22 -8.55
CA SER A 2 10.23 13.22 -8.36
C SER A 2 11.16 13.46 -7.14
N GLU A 3 10.96 14.53 -6.36
CA GLU A 3 11.94 14.96 -5.36
C GLU A 3 11.77 14.29 -3.97
N ILE A 4 10.63 13.63 -3.71
CA ILE A 4 10.33 13.06 -2.38
C ILE A 4 10.65 11.56 -2.28
N SER A 5 10.55 10.79 -3.37
CA SER A 5 10.84 9.35 -3.36
C SER A 5 11.94 8.90 -4.34
N GLY A 6 12.41 9.80 -5.21
CA GLY A 6 13.33 9.45 -6.31
C GLY A 6 12.71 8.53 -7.37
N TYR A 7 11.41 8.22 -7.28
CA TYR A 7 10.68 7.43 -8.27
C TYR A 7 10.20 8.35 -9.40
N ASP A 8 10.59 8.04 -10.63
CA ASP A 8 10.17 8.81 -11.80
C ASP A 8 8.76 8.39 -12.20
N ILE A 9 7.81 9.30 -12.04
CA ILE A 9 6.41 9.09 -12.37
C ILE A 9 6.18 9.64 -13.78
N GLY A 10 5.94 8.75 -14.73
CA GLY A 10 5.65 9.08 -16.11
C GLY A 10 4.27 9.70 -16.29
N ALA A 11 4.11 10.52 -17.32
CA ALA A 11 2.82 11.15 -17.66
C ALA A 11 1.72 10.13 -18.06
N GLY A 12 2.10 8.89 -18.33
CA GLY A 12 1.18 7.79 -18.62
C GLY A 12 0.82 6.92 -17.41
N ASP A 13 1.38 7.18 -16.23
CA ASP A 13 1.20 6.31 -15.08
C ASP A 13 -0.11 6.63 -14.35
N TYR A 14 -0.76 5.59 -13.83
CA TYR A 14 -1.86 5.78 -12.90
C TYR A 14 -1.28 6.21 -11.55
N VAL A 15 -1.63 7.42 -11.11
CA VAL A 15 -1.18 7.96 -9.83
C VAL A 15 -2.39 8.29 -8.97
N SER A 16 -2.38 7.84 -7.72
CA SER A 16 -3.38 8.18 -6.73
C SER A 16 -2.71 8.63 -5.45
N TYR A 17 -3.30 9.62 -4.79
CA TYR A 17 -2.83 10.18 -3.52
C TYR A 17 -3.92 10.04 -2.46
N PHE A 18 -3.51 9.74 -1.24
CA PHE A 18 -4.40 9.62 -0.09
C PHE A 18 -3.68 10.04 1.18
N VAL A 19 -4.45 10.54 2.14
CA VAL A 19 -4.00 10.82 3.50
C VAL A 19 -4.93 10.05 4.41
N ASN A 20 -4.35 9.21 5.27
CA ASN A 20 -5.14 8.42 6.21
C ASN A 20 -5.71 9.31 7.35
N GLU A 21 -6.44 8.69 8.27
CA GLU A 21 -7.04 9.39 9.42
C GLU A 21 -6.02 9.94 10.44
N HIS A 22 -4.78 9.46 10.39
CA HIS A 22 -3.66 9.93 11.21
C HIS A 22 -2.87 11.07 10.55
N GLY A 23 -3.24 11.47 9.33
CA GLY A 23 -2.53 12.52 8.58
C GLY A 23 -1.30 12.01 7.83
N GLU A 24 -1.13 10.69 7.70
CA GLU A 24 0.00 10.07 7.02
C GLU A 24 -0.30 9.98 5.50
N PRO A 25 0.50 10.65 4.66
CA PRO A 25 0.29 10.64 3.24
C PRO A 25 0.82 9.36 2.57
N MET A 26 0.09 8.91 1.58
CA MET A 26 0.37 7.74 0.75
C MET A 26 0.23 8.11 -0.73
N VAL A 27 1.10 7.54 -1.56
CA VAL A 27 1.05 7.66 -3.02
C VAL A 27 1.08 6.27 -3.63
N PHE A 28 0.13 5.99 -4.51
CA PHE A 28 0.10 4.79 -5.32
C PHE A 28 0.48 5.17 -6.75
N VAL A 29 1.40 4.43 -7.34
CA VAL A 29 1.84 4.61 -8.72
C VAL A 29 1.77 3.27 -9.43
N ARG A 30 1.18 3.23 -10.62
CA ARG A 30 1.24 2.06 -11.48
C ARG A 30 1.52 2.47 -12.90
N GLU A 31 2.61 1.94 -13.45
CA GLU A 31 2.95 2.12 -14.85
C GLU A 31 1.96 1.37 -15.74
N THR A 32 1.53 2.05 -16.81
CA THR A 32 0.56 1.50 -17.76
C THR A 32 1.10 0.25 -18.43
N GLY A 33 0.36 -0.86 -18.33
CA GLY A 33 0.76 -2.16 -18.86
C GLY A 33 1.71 -2.98 -17.98
N LEU A 34 2.19 -2.44 -16.85
CA LEU A 34 2.95 -3.21 -15.85
C LEU A 34 2.06 -3.76 -14.73
N LYS A 35 2.46 -4.93 -14.22
CA LYS A 35 1.75 -5.63 -13.15
C LYS A 35 2.08 -5.16 -11.74
N PRO A 36 3.36 -4.94 -11.34
CA PRO A 36 3.60 -4.42 -10.01
C PRO A 36 3.21 -2.93 -9.98
N ALA A 37 2.43 -2.55 -8.98
CA ALA A 37 2.28 -1.16 -8.60
C ALA A 37 3.30 -0.82 -7.50
N ILE A 38 3.55 0.46 -7.29
CA ILE A 38 4.41 0.98 -6.25
C ILE A 38 3.56 1.75 -5.24
N LEU A 39 3.78 1.48 -3.97
CA LEU A 39 3.24 2.24 -2.86
C LEU A 39 4.37 3.02 -2.20
N LEU A 40 4.16 4.32 -2.02
CA LEU A 40 5.01 5.19 -1.22
C LEU A 40 4.22 5.62 0.01
N HIS A 41 4.84 5.50 1.18
CA HIS A 41 4.22 5.80 2.46
C HIS A 41 5.15 6.68 3.28
N ALA A 42 4.62 7.71 3.95
CA ALA A 42 5.43 8.59 4.79
C ALA A 42 6.17 7.84 5.91
N ASP A 43 5.48 6.93 6.61
CA ASP A 43 6.08 6.14 7.71
C ASP A 43 7.20 5.19 7.26
N LEU A 44 7.21 4.82 5.99
CA LEU A 44 8.27 4.00 5.39
C LEU A 44 9.39 4.86 4.80
N GLY A 45 9.47 6.14 5.19
CA GLY A 45 10.48 7.06 4.69
C GLY A 45 10.38 7.33 3.19
N TRP A 46 9.22 7.11 2.58
CA TRP A 46 8.99 7.19 1.13
C TRP A 46 9.74 6.14 0.32
N GLU A 47 10.16 5.02 0.93
CA GLU A 47 10.77 3.91 0.21
C GLU A 47 9.74 3.19 -0.69
N PRO A 48 10.04 2.95 -1.98
CA PRO A 48 9.15 2.24 -2.89
C PRO A 48 8.83 0.83 -2.43
N GLN A 49 7.55 0.55 -2.14
CA GLN A 49 7.07 -0.79 -1.82
C GLN A 49 6.34 -1.40 -3.00
N LEU A 50 6.71 -2.62 -3.38
CA LEU A 50 6.06 -3.35 -4.46
C LEU A 50 4.70 -3.89 -4.02
N VAL A 51 3.67 -3.51 -4.76
CA VAL A 51 2.30 -3.98 -4.60
C VAL A 51 2.00 -4.96 -5.74
N GLU A 52 2.12 -6.25 -5.46
CA GLU A 52 1.82 -7.32 -6.42
C GLU A 52 0.33 -7.69 -6.47
N GLY A 53 -0.46 -7.18 -5.53
CA GLY A 53 -1.89 -7.49 -5.43
C GLY A 53 -2.55 -6.85 -4.22
N PRO A 54 -3.84 -7.18 -3.98
CA PRO A 54 -4.61 -6.56 -2.92
C PRO A 54 -4.07 -6.90 -1.53
N PRO A 55 -4.21 -5.99 -0.55
CA PRO A 55 -3.88 -6.25 0.85
C PRO A 55 -4.52 -7.53 1.36
N ARG A 56 -3.68 -8.40 1.91
CA ARG A 56 -4.06 -9.69 2.49
C ARG A 56 -4.28 -9.52 3.99
N LYS A 57 -4.92 -10.50 4.62
CA LYS A 57 -4.95 -10.55 6.08
C LYS A 57 -3.58 -10.97 6.59
N GLY A 58 -3.09 -10.31 7.64
CA GLY A 58 -1.85 -10.67 8.30
C GLY A 58 -1.85 -12.13 8.72
N THR A 59 -0.79 -12.86 8.40
CA THR A 59 -0.56 -14.18 9.01
C THR A 59 -0.03 -13.94 10.40
N ALA A 60 -0.93 -13.93 11.38
CA ALA A 60 -0.57 -13.73 12.76
C ALA A 60 0.43 -14.80 13.21
N ASP A 61 1.68 -14.37 13.42
CA ASP A 61 2.81 -15.21 13.79
C ASP A 61 2.42 -16.09 14.99
N ARG A 62 2.77 -17.38 14.92
CA ARG A 62 2.51 -18.35 15.98
C ARG A 62 3.34 -18.07 17.23
N SER A 63 4.37 -17.22 17.14
CA SER A 63 5.17 -16.73 18.25
C SER A 63 4.41 -15.71 19.14
N LEU A 64 3.35 -15.08 18.62
CA LEU A 64 2.56 -14.09 19.34
C LEU A 64 1.58 -14.76 20.31
N SER A 65 1.32 -14.07 21.44
CA SER A 65 0.32 -14.51 22.41
C SER A 65 -1.09 -14.57 21.77
N PRO A 66 -2.00 -15.45 22.25
CA PRO A 66 -3.29 -15.68 21.58
C PRO A 66 -4.14 -14.42 21.38
N GLY A 67 -4.10 -13.49 22.34
CA GLY A 67 -4.81 -12.21 22.26
C GLY A 67 -4.27 -11.29 21.17
N VAL A 68 -2.94 -11.13 21.12
CA VAL A 68 -2.26 -10.32 20.09
C VAL A 68 -2.40 -10.97 18.72
N ARG A 69 -2.30 -12.30 18.67
CA ARG A 69 -2.50 -13.07 17.45
C ARG A 69 -3.89 -12.88 16.87
N ARG A 70 -4.93 -12.85 17.72
CA ARG A 70 -6.31 -12.60 17.31
C ARG A 70 -6.50 -11.17 16.81
N MET A 71 -5.85 -10.19 17.44
CA MET A 71 -5.86 -8.81 16.94
C MET A 71 -5.19 -8.71 15.57
N MET A 72 -4.03 -9.34 15.37
CA MET A 72 -3.25 -9.22 14.13
C MET A 72 -3.77 -10.07 12.97
N ALA A 73 -4.60 -11.09 13.23
CA ALA A 73 -5.12 -11.99 12.20
C ALA A 73 -6.09 -11.33 11.21
N ASP A 74 -6.72 -10.22 11.60
CA ASP A 74 -7.64 -9.47 10.75
C ASP A 74 -7.04 -8.14 10.25
N VAL A 75 -5.80 -7.81 10.64
CA VAL A 75 -5.12 -6.60 10.20
C VAL A 75 -4.73 -6.74 8.72
N PRO A 76 -5.13 -5.80 7.86
CA PRO A 76 -4.66 -5.77 6.47
C PRO A 76 -3.15 -5.57 6.40
N VAL A 77 -2.48 -6.36 5.57
CA VAL A 77 -1.05 -6.23 5.30
C VAL A 77 -0.77 -6.26 3.80
N MET A 78 0.29 -5.57 3.39
CA MET A 78 0.83 -5.59 2.05
C MET A 78 2.35 -5.80 2.16
N GLY A 79 2.80 -7.00 1.80
CA GLY A 79 4.17 -7.42 2.14
C GLY A 79 4.37 -7.39 3.66
N ASP A 80 5.38 -6.66 4.11
CA ASP A 80 5.67 -6.41 5.53
C ASP A 80 5.01 -5.13 6.07
N VAL A 81 4.25 -4.41 5.24
CA VAL A 81 3.56 -3.17 5.62
C VAL A 81 2.22 -3.50 6.26
N ILE A 82 2.02 -3.06 7.50
CA ILE A 82 0.74 -3.10 8.18
C ILE A 82 -0.08 -1.88 7.73
N LEU A 83 -1.33 -2.13 7.31
CA LEU A 83 -2.25 -1.09 6.86
C LEU A 83 -3.48 -1.07 7.79
N ASN A 84 -4.01 0.11 8.05
CA ASN A 84 -5.34 0.27 8.64
C ASN A 84 -6.44 -0.04 7.61
N GLU A 85 -7.70 -0.01 8.05
CA GLU A 85 -8.82 -0.37 7.18
C GLU A 85 -9.01 0.64 6.03
N ALA A 86 -8.80 1.94 6.29
CA ALA A 86 -8.97 2.99 5.30
C ALA A 86 -7.91 2.90 4.19
N GLU A 87 -6.65 2.69 4.57
CA GLU A 87 -5.52 2.51 3.66
C GLU A 87 -5.69 1.26 2.81
N ALA A 88 -6.09 0.14 3.43
CA ALA A 88 -6.33 -1.10 2.72
C ALA A 88 -7.48 -0.96 1.71
N ARG A 89 -8.54 -0.24 2.07
CA ARG A 89 -9.67 0.02 1.18
C ARG A 89 -9.29 0.93 0.03
N TRP A 90 -8.52 1.98 0.31
CA TRP A 90 -8.00 2.89 -0.71
C TRP A 90 -7.07 2.15 -1.68
N LEU A 91 -6.14 1.35 -1.18
CA LEU A 91 -5.20 0.58 -2.00
C LEU A 91 -5.92 -0.43 -2.91
N ARG A 92 -6.94 -1.13 -2.39
CA ARG A 92 -7.80 -2.01 -3.21
C ARG A 92 -8.49 -1.26 -4.32
N SER A 93 -8.97 -0.05 -4.04
CA SER A 93 -9.64 0.79 -5.03
C SER A 93 -8.68 1.26 -6.11
N CYS A 94 -7.45 1.63 -5.74
CA CYS A 94 -6.39 2.01 -6.68
C CYS A 94 -5.97 0.84 -7.58
N LEU A 95 -5.81 -0.36 -7.02
CA LEU A 95 -5.52 -1.56 -7.80
C LEU A 95 -6.62 -1.83 -8.82
N ALA A 96 -7.89 -1.81 -8.40
CA ALA A 96 -9.02 -2.03 -9.30
C ALA A 96 -9.16 -0.96 -10.38
N ALA A 97 -8.91 0.32 -10.05
CA ALA A 97 -8.96 1.42 -11.00
C ALA A 97 -7.82 1.33 -12.04
N SER A 98 -6.62 0.97 -11.57
CA SER A 98 -5.42 0.89 -12.41
C SER A 98 -5.34 -0.37 -13.28
N GLU A 99 -6.19 -1.38 -13.07
CA GLU A 99 -6.28 -2.55 -13.97
C GLU A 99 -6.85 -2.21 -15.36
N ARG A 100 -7.55 -1.07 -15.47
CA ARG A 100 -8.22 -0.61 -16.70
C ARG A 100 -7.55 0.62 -17.32
N TRP A 101 -6.41 1.03 -16.77
CA TRP A 101 -5.62 2.16 -17.23
C TRP A 101 -4.55 1.68 -18.21
#